data_AF-A0A2P4SCU7-F1
#
_entry.id   AF-A0A2P4SCU7-F1
#
_cell.length_a   1.000
_cell.length_b   1.000
_cell.length_c   1.000
_cell.angle_alpha   90.00
_cell.angle_beta   90.00
_cell.angle_gamma   90.00
#
_symmetry.space_group_name_H-M   'P 1'
#
loop_
_entity.id
_entity.type
_entity.pdbx_description
1 polymer ?
#
loop_
_entity_poly.entity_id
_entity_poly.type
_entity_poly.pdbx_seq_one_letter_code
_entity_poly.pdbx_strand_id
1 'polypeptide(L)'
;MASTHTEEPLAEDTANHDAHIYEEVMLCERMEHNQRLAVEELITTEASYVHNLQLCLSDIRAHLQKKQLPGLDLEGLFSNIDDILHVSRRFLRGLQDTATQGHEQLLSISTLFQEFKEEMEMVYKIYCASYEHALLLVESYRKDPRLQEEIMDTLTATVPHTSASDLSFFLVMPVQRVTKYPLLLGKILENTPASTSAHEALAAAVRAMTQVNANINEYKRRREVATKYNKAEQLTLRDRFARLNTHSIAKKTTRLSRLLMHEAGIVAKTEDKEYDELEEKFQSVASSVAALKENVASYLQHLEVKPRLCAGSWSHPGLRTRSGGRRTPLRPLQTAAGGAQGFVFLS
;
A
#
# COMPACT_ATOMS: atom_id res chain seq x y z
N MET A 1 -46.86 43.70 67.13
CA MET A 1 -47.27 42.60 66.23
C MET A 1 -46.22 42.49 65.15
N ALA A 2 -45.37 41.47 65.23
CA ALA A 2 -44.37 41.16 64.23
C ALA A 2 -44.92 40.02 63.37
N SER A 3 -45.24 40.29 62.10
CA SER A 3 -45.57 39.25 61.13
C SER A 3 -44.31 38.93 60.33
N THR A 4 -43.86 37.71 60.50
CA THR A 4 -42.80 37.04 59.76
C THR A 4 -43.20 36.89 58.28
N HIS A 5 -42.38 37.44 57.39
CA HIS A 5 -42.34 37.02 55.99
C HIS A 5 -41.60 35.68 55.92
N THR A 6 -42.34 34.62 55.60
CA THR A 6 -41.75 33.37 55.10
C THR A 6 -41.88 33.43 53.59
N GLU A 7 -40.83 33.90 52.90
CA GLU A 7 -40.67 33.60 51.47
C GLU A 7 -40.16 32.15 51.36
N GLU A 8 -40.81 31.36 50.53
CA GLU A 8 -40.52 29.96 50.25
C GLU A 8 -39.91 29.87 48.84
N PRO A 9 -38.58 29.76 48.68
CA PRO A 9 -37.95 29.53 47.38
C PRO A 9 -37.40 28.11 47.34
N LEU A 10 -38.26 27.12 47.06
CA LEU A 10 -37.84 25.71 47.00
C LEU A 10 -38.36 24.94 45.78
N ALA A 11 -39.31 25.48 45.00
CA ALA A 11 -39.96 24.72 43.92
C ALA A 11 -39.30 24.86 42.54
N GLU A 12 -38.68 26.00 42.21
CA GLU A 12 -38.03 26.20 40.89
C GLU A 12 -36.66 25.52 40.81
N ASP A 13 -35.91 25.48 41.91
CA ASP A 13 -34.55 24.91 41.95
C ASP A 13 -34.58 23.36 41.90
N THR A 14 -35.60 22.74 42.50
CA THR A 14 -35.82 21.28 42.44
C THR A 14 -36.27 20.82 41.06
N ALA A 15 -37.15 21.57 40.39
CA ALA A 15 -37.62 21.22 39.05
C ALA A 15 -36.51 21.30 37.99
N ASN A 16 -35.59 22.26 38.13
CA ASN A 16 -34.42 22.40 37.27
C ASN A 16 -33.38 21.29 37.54
N HIS A 17 -33.19 20.90 38.81
CA HIS A 17 -32.35 19.78 39.20
C HIS A 17 -32.88 18.43 38.69
N ASP A 18 -34.19 18.17 38.83
CA ASP A 18 -34.84 16.96 38.37
C ASP A 18 -34.82 16.84 36.83
N ALA A 19 -34.99 17.95 36.11
CA ALA A 19 -34.85 18.00 34.65
C ALA A 19 -33.41 17.70 34.20
N HIS A 20 -32.40 18.22 34.91
CA HIS A 20 -31.00 17.93 34.62
C HIS A 20 -30.64 16.46 34.89
N ILE A 21 -31.12 15.89 35.98
CA ILE A 21 -30.94 14.46 36.30
C ILE A 21 -31.57 13.59 35.21
N TYR A 22 -32.79 13.92 34.77
CA TYR A 22 -33.47 13.16 33.72
C TYR A 22 -32.70 13.20 32.40
N GLU A 23 -32.21 14.38 31.98
CA GLU A 23 -31.39 14.52 30.76
C GLU A 23 -30.07 13.74 30.87
N GLU A 24 -29.41 13.78 32.03
CA GLU A 24 -28.16 13.05 32.28
C GLU A 24 -28.35 11.52 32.25
N VAL A 25 -29.44 11.01 32.85
CA VAL A 25 -29.81 9.59 32.80
C VAL A 25 -30.10 9.16 31.36
N MET A 26 -30.89 9.94 30.60
CA MET A 26 -31.21 9.64 29.21
C MET A 26 -29.98 9.63 28.29
N LEU A 27 -29.00 10.51 28.55
CA LEU A 27 -27.72 10.52 27.84
C LEU A 27 -26.89 9.27 28.19
N CYS A 28 -26.83 8.88 29.46
CA CYS A 28 -26.12 7.69 29.90
C CYS A 28 -26.67 6.41 29.26
N GLU A 29 -28.00 6.24 29.27
CA GLU A 29 -28.66 5.10 28.63
C GLU A 29 -28.40 5.03 27.12
N ARG A 30 -28.39 6.19 26.44
CA ARG A 30 -28.07 6.28 25.01
C ARG A 30 -26.61 5.88 24.74
N MET A 31 -25.67 6.36 25.56
CA MET A 31 -24.26 6.02 25.43
C MET A 31 -24.02 4.53 25.63
N GLU A 32 -24.60 3.94 26.68
CA GLU A 32 -24.51 2.49 26.95
C GLU A 32 -25.10 1.67 25.79
N HIS A 33 -26.25 2.08 25.25
CA HIS A 33 -26.86 1.45 24.10
C HIS A 33 -25.95 1.48 22.86
N ASN A 34 -25.41 2.66 22.54
CA ASN A 34 -24.51 2.85 21.40
C ASN A 34 -23.19 2.08 21.57
N GLN A 35 -22.65 2.03 22.78
CA GLN A 35 -21.47 1.25 23.12
C GLN A 35 -21.70 -0.24 22.85
N ARG A 36 -22.83 -0.78 23.30
CA ARG A 36 -23.21 -2.18 23.04
C ARG A 36 -23.32 -2.46 21.54
N LEU A 37 -23.97 -1.58 20.77
CA LEU A 37 -24.05 -1.72 19.31
C LEU A 37 -22.67 -1.66 18.63
N ALA A 38 -21.76 -0.82 19.11
CA ALA A 38 -20.40 -0.73 18.58
C ALA A 38 -19.58 -2.01 18.86
N VAL A 39 -19.75 -2.61 20.04
CA VAL A 39 -19.14 -3.89 20.39
C VAL A 39 -19.73 -5.02 19.52
N GLU A 40 -21.05 -5.05 19.36
CA GLU A 40 -21.72 -6.02 18.49
C GLU A 40 -21.25 -5.89 17.04
N GLU A 41 -21.13 -4.67 16.52
CA GLU A 41 -20.58 -4.40 15.19
C GLU A 41 -19.15 -4.94 15.04
N LEU A 42 -18.28 -4.73 16.04
CA LEU A 42 -16.91 -5.26 16.00
C LEU A 42 -16.90 -6.79 15.85
N ILE A 43 -17.68 -7.49 16.69
CA ILE A 43 -17.71 -8.97 16.72
C ILE A 43 -18.38 -9.54 15.46
N THR A 44 -19.54 -9.00 15.07
CA THR A 44 -20.29 -9.47 13.91
C THR A 44 -19.54 -9.23 12.60
N THR A 45 -18.88 -8.08 12.46
CA THR A 45 -18.06 -7.79 11.28
C THR A 45 -16.76 -8.60 11.25
N GLU A 46 -16.18 -8.97 12.41
CA GLU A 46 -15.05 -9.92 12.46
C GLU A 46 -15.50 -11.32 12.03
N ALA A 47 -16.64 -11.79 12.53
CA ALA A 47 -17.20 -13.09 12.14
C ALA A 47 -17.45 -13.16 10.63
N SER A 48 -18.04 -12.10 10.07
CA SER A 48 -18.26 -11.98 8.64
C SER A 48 -16.94 -11.94 7.85
N TYR A 49 -15.93 -11.22 8.34
CA TYR A 49 -14.62 -11.16 7.71
C TYR A 49 -13.93 -12.54 7.69
N VAL A 50 -13.88 -13.24 8.82
CA VAL A 50 -13.31 -14.60 8.92
C VAL A 50 -14.05 -15.58 8.00
N HIS A 51 -15.38 -15.51 7.96
CA HIS A 51 -16.19 -16.33 7.06
C HIS A 51 -15.84 -16.09 5.59
N ASN A 52 -15.73 -14.83 5.17
CA ASN A 52 -15.39 -14.49 3.79
C ASN A 52 -13.96 -14.90 3.41
N LEU A 53 -13.00 -14.78 4.32
CA LEU A 53 -11.64 -15.30 4.10
C LEU A 53 -11.64 -16.82 3.94
N GLN A 54 -12.44 -17.51 4.76
CA GLN A 54 -12.55 -18.96 4.72
C GLN A 54 -13.19 -19.46 3.42
N LEU A 55 -14.24 -18.78 2.94
CA LEU A 55 -14.85 -19.00 1.62
C LEU A 55 -13.84 -18.77 0.49
N CYS A 56 -13.07 -17.69 0.58
CA CYS A 56 -12.03 -17.36 -0.39
C CYS A 56 -10.95 -18.45 -0.50
N LEU A 57 -10.51 -19.01 0.62
CA LEU A 57 -9.48 -20.06 0.64
C LEU A 57 -10.03 -21.46 0.37
N SER A 58 -11.13 -21.84 1.02
CA SER A 58 -11.62 -23.22 1.02
C SER A 58 -12.37 -23.55 -0.26
N ASP A 59 -13.03 -22.55 -0.86
CA ASP A 59 -13.82 -22.73 -2.06
C ASP A 59 -13.09 -22.15 -3.27
N ILE A 60 -12.83 -20.84 -3.32
CA ILE A 60 -12.26 -20.20 -4.52
C ILE A 60 -10.86 -20.73 -4.82
N ARG A 61 -9.89 -20.63 -3.89
CA ARG A 61 -8.51 -21.09 -4.13
C ARG A 61 -8.46 -22.59 -4.41
N ALA A 62 -9.20 -23.41 -3.66
CA ALA A 62 -9.21 -24.86 -3.86
C ALA A 62 -9.75 -25.28 -5.23
N HIS A 63 -10.81 -24.63 -5.73
CA HIS A 63 -11.35 -24.89 -7.07
C HIS A 63 -10.39 -24.46 -8.17
N LEU A 64 -9.79 -23.28 -8.04
CA LEU A 64 -8.77 -22.80 -9.00
C LEU A 64 -7.54 -23.71 -9.03
N GLN A 65 -7.10 -24.19 -7.86
CA GLN A 65 -6.00 -25.14 -7.75
C GLN A 65 -6.30 -26.47 -8.44
N LYS A 66 -7.53 -26.99 -8.28
CA LYS A 66 -7.98 -28.23 -8.93
C LYS A 66 -7.98 -28.12 -10.45
N LYS A 67 -8.33 -26.94 -11.00
CA LYS A 67 -8.37 -26.69 -12.45
C LYS A 67 -6.98 -26.67 -13.10
N GLN A 68 -5.89 -26.48 -12.34
CA GLN A 68 -4.50 -26.46 -12.83
C GLN A 68 -4.33 -25.56 -14.08
N LEU A 69 -4.91 -24.36 -14.02
CA LEU A 69 -4.93 -23.43 -15.15
C LEU A 69 -3.50 -22.95 -15.47
N PRO A 70 -3.00 -23.12 -16.71
CA PRO A 70 -1.67 -22.66 -17.08
C PRO A 70 -1.59 -21.13 -17.02
N GLY A 71 -0.55 -20.60 -16.36
CA GLY A 71 -0.35 -19.16 -16.18
C GLY A 71 -1.03 -18.56 -14.95
N LEU A 72 -1.80 -19.35 -14.19
CA LEU A 72 -2.35 -18.93 -12.91
C LEU A 72 -1.32 -19.08 -11.78
N ASP A 73 -1.03 -17.99 -11.09
CA ASP A 73 -0.11 -17.93 -9.96
C ASP A 73 -0.90 -17.75 -8.67
N LEU A 74 -1.28 -18.87 -8.04
CA LEU A 74 -2.06 -18.85 -6.80
C LEU A 74 -1.25 -18.33 -5.61
N GLU A 75 0.05 -18.59 -5.57
CA GLU A 75 0.91 -18.15 -4.47
C GLU A 75 1.10 -16.63 -4.53
N GLY A 76 1.32 -16.05 -5.71
CA GLY A 76 1.37 -14.61 -5.90
C GLY A 76 0.02 -13.93 -5.65
N LEU A 77 -1.08 -14.61 -5.98
CA LEU A 77 -2.44 -14.06 -5.85
C LEU A 77 -2.94 -14.03 -4.41
N PHE A 78 -2.74 -15.12 -3.66
CA PHE A 78 -3.24 -15.28 -2.29
C PHE A 78 -2.17 -14.98 -1.23
N SER A 79 -0.88 -14.96 -1.59
CA SER A 79 0.23 -14.63 -0.67
C SER A 79 0.10 -15.41 0.65
N ASN A 80 0.29 -14.74 1.79
CA ASN A 80 0.16 -15.31 3.12
C ASN A 80 -1.25 -15.17 3.73
N ILE A 81 -2.32 -15.23 2.93
CA ILE A 81 -3.70 -15.09 3.44
C ILE A 81 -4.10 -16.21 4.42
N ASP A 82 -3.47 -17.38 4.35
CA ASP A 82 -3.66 -18.46 5.34
C ASP A 82 -3.23 -18.02 6.75
N ASP A 83 -2.11 -17.31 6.87
CA ASP A 83 -1.62 -16.78 8.14
C ASP A 83 -2.59 -15.73 8.70
N ILE A 84 -3.12 -14.86 7.82
CA ILE A 84 -4.15 -13.89 8.20
C ILE A 84 -5.38 -14.62 8.73
N LEU A 85 -5.90 -15.62 8.00
CA LEU A 85 -7.06 -16.38 8.44
C LEU A 85 -6.81 -17.07 9.78
N HIS A 86 -5.60 -17.59 10.02
CA HIS A 86 -5.23 -18.21 11.29
C HIS A 86 -5.33 -17.21 12.46
N VAL A 87 -4.71 -16.04 12.31
CA VAL A 87 -4.74 -14.97 13.32
C VAL A 87 -6.16 -14.46 13.54
N SER A 88 -6.92 -14.18 12.46
CA SER A 88 -8.28 -13.65 12.55
C SER A 88 -9.26 -14.64 13.20
N ARG A 89 -9.12 -15.96 12.99
CA ARG A 89 -9.94 -16.97 13.69
C ARG A 89 -9.69 -16.98 15.20
N ARG A 90 -8.42 -16.93 15.60
CA ARG A 90 -8.04 -16.86 17.02
C ARG A 90 -8.55 -15.57 17.65
N PHE A 91 -8.39 -14.46 16.95
CA PHE A 91 -8.87 -13.15 17.38
C PHE A 91 -10.39 -13.12 17.52
N LEU A 92 -11.15 -13.65 16.54
CA LEU A 92 -12.60 -13.78 16.60
C LEU A 92 -13.04 -14.61 17.82
N ARG A 93 -12.37 -15.74 18.08
CA ARG A 93 -12.68 -16.56 19.25
C ARG A 93 -12.48 -15.77 20.55
N GLY A 94 -11.35 -15.07 20.68
CA GLY A 94 -11.10 -14.18 21.81
C GLY A 94 -12.19 -13.12 21.97
N LEU A 95 -12.62 -12.49 20.87
CA LEU A 95 -13.71 -11.50 20.87
C LEU A 95 -15.03 -12.11 21.34
N GLN A 96 -15.38 -13.30 20.87
CA GLN A 96 -16.58 -14.01 21.30
C GLN A 96 -16.53 -14.38 22.79
N ASP A 97 -15.37 -14.80 23.28
CA ASP A 97 -15.16 -15.13 24.70
C ASP A 97 -15.35 -13.88 25.59
N THR A 98 -15.04 -12.67 25.10
CA THR A 98 -15.29 -11.41 25.85
C THR A 98 -16.77 -11.16 26.14
N ALA A 99 -17.69 -11.69 25.34
CA ALA A 99 -19.14 -11.51 25.55
C ALA A 99 -19.64 -12.13 26.86
N THR A 100 -18.87 -13.06 27.45
CA THR A 100 -19.18 -13.70 28.73
C THR A 100 -18.70 -12.88 29.94
N GLN A 101 -17.94 -11.80 29.74
CA GLN A 101 -17.23 -11.08 30.80
C GLN A 101 -18.06 -9.96 31.47
N GLY A 102 -19.33 -9.77 31.07
CA GLY A 102 -20.23 -8.78 31.68
C GLY A 102 -19.62 -7.37 31.71
N HIS A 103 -19.49 -6.80 32.91
CA HIS A 103 -18.95 -5.44 33.11
C HIS A 103 -17.47 -5.29 32.71
N GLU A 104 -16.70 -6.39 32.59
CA GLU A 104 -15.28 -6.36 32.20
C GLU A 104 -15.05 -6.57 30.70
N GLN A 105 -16.13 -6.66 29.90
CA GLN A 105 -16.05 -6.92 28.46
C GLN A 105 -15.13 -5.92 27.74
N LEU A 106 -15.24 -4.62 28.03
CA LEU A 106 -14.45 -3.59 27.35
C LEU A 106 -12.95 -3.66 27.67
N LEU A 107 -12.62 -3.99 28.92
CA LEU A 107 -11.23 -4.22 29.34
C LEU A 107 -10.67 -5.47 28.68
N SER A 108 -11.48 -6.53 28.56
CA SER A 108 -11.12 -7.77 27.88
C SER A 108 -10.86 -7.54 26.40
N ILE A 109 -11.74 -6.77 25.71
CA ILE A 109 -11.54 -6.38 24.30
C ILE A 109 -10.24 -5.57 24.15
N SER A 110 -10.01 -4.58 25.02
CA SER A 110 -8.81 -3.74 24.98
C SER A 110 -7.54 -4.57 25.15
N THR A 111 -7.55 -5.52 26.10
CA THR A 111 -6.43 -6.43 26.38
C THR A 111 -6.18 -7.35 25.19
N LEU A 112 -7.24 -7.92 24.59
CA LEU A 112 -7.13 -8.78 23.43
C LEU A 112 -6.45 -8.07 22.24
N PHE A 113 -6.77 -6.80 21.99
CA PHE A 113 -6.07 -6.02 20.96
C PHE A 113 -4.58 -5.80 21.30
N GLN A 114 -4.24 -5.61 22.57
CA GLN A 114 -2.83 -5.48 22.97
C GLN A 114 -2.06 -6.79 22.77
N GLU A 115 -2.69 -7.93 23.03
CA GLU A 115 -2.10 -9.26 22.84
C GLU A 115 -1.87 -9.57 21.35
N PHE A 116 -2.82 -9.20 20.48
CA PHE A 116 -2.77 -9.55 19.06
C PHE A 116 -2.03 -8.54 18.18
N LYS A 117 -1.76 -7.30 18.64
CA LYS A 117 -1.20 -6.24 17.78
C LYS A 117 0.09 -6.62 17.05
N GLU A 118 1.00 -7.34 17.71
CA GLU A 118 2.31 -7.71 17.15
C GLU A 118 2.17 -8.81 16.11
N GLU A 119 1.35 -9.83 16.40
CA GLU A 119 1.04 -10.92 15.48
C GLU A 119 0.29 -10.40 14.25
N MET A 120 -0.71 -9.53 14.45
CA MET A 120 -1.41 -8.84 13.36
C MET A 120 -0.45 -8.01 12.51
N GLU A 121 0.41 -7.18 13.11
CA GLU A 121 1.38 -6.40 12.33
C GLU A 121 2.28 -7.31 11.48
N MET A 122 2.75 -8.42 12.06
CA MET A 122 3.65 -9.36 11.38
C MET A 122 3.02 -9.99 10.15
N VAL A 123 1.77 -10.46 10.23
CA VAL A 123 1.10 -11.15 9.12
C VAL A 123 0.56 -10.17 8.08
N TYR A 124 -0.05 -9.06 8.51
CA TYR A 124 -0.66 -8.09 7.59
C TYR A 124 0.37 -7.30 6.80
N LYS A 125 1.55 -6.97 7.37
CA LYS A 125 2.59 -6.24 6.62
C LYS A 125 3.09 -7.03 5.40
N ILE A 126 3.17 -8.36 5.51
CA ILE A 126 3.59 -9.23 4.40
C ILE A 126 2.54 -9.18 3.30
N TYR A 127 1.27 -9.41 3.66
CA TYR A 127 0.15 -9.45 2.73
C TYR A 127 -0.04 -8.11 2.01
N CYS A 128 -0.13 -7.01 2.77
CA CYS A 128 -0.31 -5.66 2.23
C CYS A 128 0.81 -5.27 1.27
N ALA A 129 2.04 -5.74 1.52
CA ALA A 129 3.17 -5.45 0.67
C ALA A 129 3.24 -6.34 -0.59
N SER A 130 2.53 -7.47 -0.64
CA SER A 130 2.32 -8.29 -1.85
C SER A 130 1.04 -7.93 -2.61
N TYR A 131 0.09 -7.22 -2.00
CA TYR A 131 -1.22 -6.96 -2.57
C TYR A 131 -1.18 -6.26 -3.95
N GLU A 132 -0.25 -5.32 -4.15
CA GLU A 132 -0.07 -4.69 -5.47
C GLU A 132 0.31 -5.69 -6.56
N HIS A 133 1.10 -6.70 -6.23
CA HIS A 133 1.44 -7.77 -7.16
C HIS A 133 0.22 -8.62 -7.49
N ALA A 134 -0.60 -8.97 -6.50
CA ALA A 134 -1.85 -9.69 -6.71
C ALA A 134 -2.81 -8.92 -7.65
N LEU A 135 -2.89 -7.59 -7.53
CA LEU A 135 -3.69 -6.76 -8.45
C LEU A 135 -3.17 -6.80 -9.89
N LEU A 136 -1.85 -6.77 -10.08
CA LEU A 136 -1.24 -6.91 -11.42
C LEU A 136 -1.53 -8.28 -12.02
N LEU A 137 -1.53 -9.35 -11.20
CA LEU A 137 -1.92 -10.68 -11.63
C LEU A 137 -3.39 -10.71 -12.06
N VAL A 138 -4.31 -10.19 -11.25
CA VAL A 138 -5.74 -10.07 -11.63
C VAL A 138 -5.91 -9.30 -12.93
N GLU A 139 -5.21 -8.18 -13.12
CA GLU A 139 -5.27 -7.42 -14.37
C GLU A 139 -4.73 -8.23 -15.56
N SER A 140 -3.67 -9.03 -15.36
CA SER A 140 -3.14 -9.91 -16.40
C SER A 140 -4.13 -11.02 -16.77
N TYR A 141 -4.83 -11.60 -15.79
CA TYR A 141 -5.83 -12.64 -16.03
C TYR A 141 -7.05 -12.10 -16.76
N ARG A 142 -7.47 -10.86 -16.48
CA ARG A 142 -8.54 -10.19 -17.25
C ARG A 142 -8.20 -10.04 -18.74
N LYS A 143 -6.92 -9.96 -19.10
CA LYS A 143 -6.46 -9.85 -20.50
C LYS A 143 -6.40 -11.20 -21.21
N ASP A 144 -6.46 -12.31 -20.48
CA ASP A 144 -6.55 -13.66 -21.02
C ASP A 144 -8.00 -14.14 -20.93
N PRO A 145 -8.76 -14.19 -22.04
CA PRO A 145 -10.17 -14.58 -22.02
C PRO A 145 -10.42 -15.95 -21.39
N ARG A 146 -9.50 -16.90 -21.56
CA ARG A 146 -9.65 -18.25 -21.02
C ARG A 146 -9.51 -18.25 -19.51
N LEU A 147 -8.48 -17.59 -18.98
CA LEU A 147 -8.30 -17.49 -17.52
C LEU A 147 -9.44 -16.71 -16.88
N GLN A 148 -9.88 -15.63 -17.53
CA GLN A 148 -11.00 -14.82 -17.04
C GLN A 148 -12.30 -15.64 -16.97
N GLU A 149 -12.63 -16.40 -18.03
CA GLU A 149 -13.81 -17.28 -18.05
C GLU A 149 -13.76 -18.31 -16.91
N GLU A 150 -12.63 -19.01 -16.75
CA GLU A 150 -12.48 -20.05 -15.73
C GLU A 150 -12.54 -19.49 -14.29
N ILE A 151 -12.03 -18.27 -14.07
CA ILE A 151 -12.13 -17.55 -12.79
C ILE A 151 -13.59 -17.15 -12.52
N MET A 152 -14.30 -16.63 -13.53
CA MET A 152 -15.72 -16.27 -13.41
C MET A 152 -16.61 -17.47 -13.14
N ASP A 153 -16.37 -18.58 -13.81
CA ASP A 153 -17.07 -19.84 -13.56
C ASP A 153 -16.83 -20.32 -12.12
N THR A 154 -15.59 -20.19 -11.65
CA THR A 154 -15.25 -20.55 -10.27
C THR A 154 -15.98 -19.66 -9.27
N LEU A 155 -16.00 -18.34 -9.47
CA LEU A 155 -16.73 -17.42 -8.60
C LEU A 155 -18.24 -17.70 -8.62
N THR A 156 -18.81 -17.93 -9.79
CA THR A 156 -20.24 -18.25 -9.93
C THR A 156 -20.61 -19.54 -9.21
N ALA A 157 -19.74 -20.56 -9.27
CA ALA A 157 -19.97 -21.85 -8.62
C ALA A 157 -19.76 -21.80 -7.09
N THR A 158 -18.78 -21.03 -6.61
CA THR A 158 -18.38 -21.04 -5.20
C THR A 158 -19.06 -19.96 -4.37
N VAL A 159 -19.38 -18.81 -4.98
CA VAL A 159 -19.97 -17.64 -4.31
C VAL A 159 -21.15 -17.06 -5.09
N PRO A 160 -22.20 -17.86 -5.38
CA PRO A 160 -23.31 -17.46 -6.26
C PRO A 160 -24.10 -16.25 -5.74
N HIS A 161 -24.05 -16.00 -4.44
CA HIS A 161 -24.73 -14.87 -3.78
C HIS A 161 -23.87 -13.60 -3.69
N THR A 162 -22.60 -13.67 -4.11
CA THR A 162 -21.72 -12.52 -4.16
C THR A 162 -21.66 -12.02 -5.59
N SER A 163 -22.06 -10.77 -5.83
CA SER A 163 -21.98 -10.13 -7.15
C SER A 163 -20.53 -9.72 -7.51
N ALA A 164 -19.54 -10.52 -7.11
CA ALA A 164 -18.13 -10.23 -7.34
C ALA A 164 -17.81 -10.42 -8.83
N SER A 165 -17.42 -9.33 -9.50
CA SER A 165 -17.01 -9.33 -10.91
C SER A 165 -15.62 -9.91 -11.14
N ASP A 166 -14.83 -10.09 -10.08
CA ASP A 166 -13.47 -10.64 -10.07
C ASP A 166 -12.98 -10.89 -8.63
N LEU A 167 -11.78 -11.46 -8.54
CA LEU A 167 -11.13 -11.82 -7.28
C LEU A 167 -10.72 -10.61 -6.43
N SER A 168 -10.66 -9.40 -7.00
CA SER A 168 -10.19 -8.19 -6.27
C SER A 168 -11.07 -7.91 -5.05
N PHE A 169 -12.37 -8.22 -5.12
CA PHE A 169 -13.30 -8.06 -4.01
C PHE A 169 -12.85 -8.83 -2.76
N PHE A 170 -12.38 -10.07 -2.93
CA PHE A 170 -11.91 -10.88 -1.81
C PHE A 170 -10.48 -10.49 -1.39
N LEU A 171 -9.61 -10.22 -2.36
CA LEU A 171 -8.21 -9.93 -2.11
C LEU A 171 -7.99 -8.61 -1.36
N VAL A 172 -8.89 -7.64 -1.50
CA VAL A 172 -8.81 -6.35 -0.81
C VAL A 172 -9.24 -6.43 0.66
N MET A 173 -9.99 -7.47 1.06
CA MET A 173 -10.59 -7.54 2.40
C MET A 173 -9.57 -7.44 3.53
N PRO A 174 -8.40 -8.12 3.52
CA PRO A 174 -7.41 -7.95 4.59
C PRO A 174 -6.83 -6.53 4.66
N VAL A 175 -6.58 -5.91 3.51
CA VAL A 175 -6.07 -4.53 3.43
C VAL A 175 -7.08 -3.57 4.05
N GLN A 176 -8.37 -3.78 3.80
CA GLN A 176 -9.43 -3.00 4.42
C GLN A 176 -9.56 -3.29 5.91
N ARG A 177 -9.58 -4.56 6.32
CA ARG A 177 -9.90 -4.94 7.71
C ARG A 177 -8.92 -4.34 8.72
N VAL A 178 -7.61 -4.42 8.46
CA VAL A 178 -6.61 -3.88 9.39
C VAL A 178 -6.77 -2.38 9.65
N THR A 179 -7.28 -1.64 8.64
CA THR A 179 -7.59 -0.21 8.77
C THR A 179 -8.89 0.09 9.53
N LYS A 180 -9.78 -0.90 9.68
CA LYS A 180 -11.06 -0.73 10.40
C LYS A 180 -10.92 -0.85 11.91
N TYR A 181 -9.93 -1.59 12.42
CA TYR A 181 -9.79 -1.81 13.86
C TYR A 181 -9.70 -0.51 14.69
N PRO A 182 -8.90 0.52 14.32
CA PRO A 182 -8.88 1.78 15.05
C PRO A 182 -10.24 2.50 15.05
N LEU A 183 -10.99 2.40 13.95
CA LEU A 183 -12.30 3.06 13.81
C LEU A 183 -13.37 2.38 14.67
N LEU A 184 -13.38 1.05 14.69
CA LEU A 184 -14.31 0.26 15.51
C LEU A 184 -14.02 0.47 17.00
N LEU A 185 -12.75 0.45 17.40
CA LEU A 185 -12.34 0.77 18.77
C LEU A 185 -12.65 2.23 19.14
N GLY A 186 -12.45 3.17 18.22
CA GLY A 186 -12.78 4.57 18.40
C GLY A 186 -14.28 4.78 18.67
N LYS A 187 -15.15 4.10 17.92
CA LYS A 187 -16.60 4.14 18.13
C LYS A 187 -17.00 3.61 19.51
N ILE A 188 -16.34 2.55 19.99
CA ILE A 188 -16.56 2.03 21.35
C ILE A 188 -16.09 3.07 22.39
N LEU A 189 -14.90 3.65 22.20
CA LEU A 189 -14.30 4.66 23.09
C LEU A 189 -15.16 5.93 23.19
N GLU A 190 -15.68 6.44 22.07
CA GLU A 190 -16.56 7.61 22.00
C GLU A 190 -17.83 7.45 22.84
N ASN A 191 -18.32 6.21 22.98
CA ASN A 191 -19.49 5.87 23.78
C ASN A 191 -19.12 5.31 25.16
N THR A 192 -17.87 5.48 25.61
CA THR A 192 -17.38 5.01 26.92
C THR A 192 -17.00 6.21 27.79
N PRO A 193 -17.64 6.43 28.96
CA PRO A 193 -17.33 7.57 29.82
C PRO A 193 -15.87 7.59 30.29
N ALA A 194 -15.26 8.78 30.32
CA ALA A 194 -13.87 8.98 30.72
C ALA A 194 -13.57 8.62 32.18
N SER A 195 -14.60 8.53 33.02
CA SER A 195 -14.51 8.09 34.42
C SER A 195 -14.28 6.57 34.57
N THR A 196 -14.47 5.78 33.51
CA THR A 196 -14.33 4.33 33.56
C THR A 196 -12.88 3.89 33.35
N SER A 197 -12.46 2.83 34.05
CA SER A 197 -11.14 2.22 33.86
C SER A 197 -10.93 1.68 32.43
N ALA A 198 -12.02 1.32 31.75
CA ALA A 198 -12.01 0.86 30.37
C ALA A 198 -11.64 1.96 29.36
N HIS A 199 -11.88 3.23 29.66
CA HIS A 199 -11.65 4.33 28.71
C HIS A 199 -10.17 4.43 28.30
N GLU A 200 -9.25 4.45 29.27
CA GLU A 200 -7.82 4.52 28.96
C GLU A 200 -7.31 3.25 28.28
N ALA A 201 -7.83 2.08 28.67
CA ALA A 201 -7.49 0.81 28.04
C ALA A 201 -7.91 0.77 26.55
N LEU A 202 -9.12 1.24 26.24
CA LEU A 202 -9.62 1.37 24.87
C LEU A 202 -8.81 2.40 24.08
N ALA A 203 -8.49 3.55 24.67
CA ALA A 203 -7.65 4.56 24.05
C ALA A 203 -6.25 4.01 23.70
N ALA A 204 -5.67 3.20 24.60
CA ALA A 204 -4.41 2.51 24.33
C ALA A 204 -4.54 1.48 23.20
N ALA A 205 -5.65 0.76 23.10
CA ALA A 205 -5.93 -0.17 21.99
C ALA A 205 -6.09 0.56 20.64
N VAL A 206 -6.79 1.70 20.61
CA VAL A 206 -6.92 2.56 19.41
C VAL A 206 -5.54 3.02 18.94
N ARG A 207 -4.70 3.53 19.85
CA ARG A 207 -3.32 3.95 19.54
C ARG A 207 -2.49 2.79 19.01
N ALA A 208 -2.57 1.62 19.63
CA ALA A 208 -1.85 0.43 19.19
C ALA A 208 -2.21 0.04 17.75
N MET A 209 -3.50 -0.07 17.42
CA MET A 209 -3.93 -0.46 16.06
C MET A 209 -3.66 0.64 15.02
N THR A 210 -3.65 1.91 15.43
CA THR A 210 -3.21 3.01 14.56
C THR A 210 -1.72 2.89 14.24
N GLN A 211 -0.90 2.55 15.24
CA GLN A 211 0.54 2.33 15.06
C GLN A 211 0.81 1.11 14.17
N VAL A 212 0.06 0.02 14.32
CA VAL A 212 0.13 -1.16 13.43
C VAL A 212 -0.06 -0.75 11.97
N ASN A 213 -1.09 0.06 11.67
CA ASN A 213 -1.32 0.57 10.31
C ASN A 213 -0.17 1.44 9.79
N ALA A 214 0.37 2.32 10.63
CA ALA A 214 1.53 3.15 10.26
C ALA A 214 2.77 2.28 9.95
N ASN A 215 3.03 1.25 10.75
CA ASN A 215 4.14 0.32 10.58
C ASN A 215 4.00 -0.50 9.30
N ILE A 216 2.80 -1.02 9.01
CA ILE A 216 2.49 -1.72 7.76
C ILE A 216 2.75 -0.80 6.55
N ASN A 217 2.29 0.45 6.60
CA ASN A 217 2.48 1.40 5.51
C ASN A 217 3.97 1.74 5.29
N GLU A 218 4.73 1.98 6.35
CA GLU A 218 6.17 2.23 6.23
C GLU A 218 6.93 0.99 5.73
N TYR A 219 6.54 -0.22 6.14
CA TYR A 219 7.08 -1.46 5.59
C TYR A 219 6.82 -1.55 4.08
N LYS A 220 5.59 -1.24 3.64
CA LYS A 220 5.22 -1.19 2.21
C LYS A 220 6.12 -0.21 1.46
N ARG A 221 6.26 1.02 1.96
CA ARG A 221 7.10 2.08 1.39
C ARG A 221 8.55 1.62 1.24
N ARG A 222 9.13 1.02 2.28
CA ARG A 222 10.52 0.52 2.26
C ARG A 222 10.71 -0.58 1.22
N ARG A 223 9.76 -1.52 1.12
CA ARG A 223 9.82 -2.61 0.13
C ARG A 223 9.70 -2.10 -1.30
N GLU A 224 8.83 -1.13 -1.56
CA GLU A 224 8.72 -0.49 -2.88
C GLU A 224 10.01 0.22 -3.28
N VAL A 225 10.60 0.97 -2.35
CA VAL A 225 11.87 1.67 -2.56
C VAL A 225 12.98 0.66 -2.86
N ALA A 226 13.11 -0.40 -2.06
CA ALA A 226 14.09 -1.46 -2.30
C ALA A 226 13.89 -2.12 -3.68
N THR A 227 12.65 -2.40 -4.06
CA THR A 227 12.33 -3.00 -5.37
C THR A 227 12.70 -2.07 -6.53
N LYS A 228 12.50 -0.76 -6.39
CA LYS A 228 12.90 0.25 -7.39
C LYS A 228 14.42 0.26 -7.59
N TYR A 229 15.21 0.18 -6.52
CA TYR A 229 16.67 0.15 -6.62
C TYR A 229 17.22 -1.19 -7.10
N ASN A 230 16.66 -2.33 -6.68
CA ASN A 230 17.03 -3.66 -7.19
C ASN A 230 16.72 -3.80 -8.69
N LYS A 231 15.55 -3.31 -9.15
CA LYS A 231 15.24 -3.26 -10.58
C LYS A 231 16.19 -2.34 -11.33
N ALA A 232 16.66 -1.26 -10.71
CA ALA A 232 17.69 -0.43 -11.30
C ALA A 232 19.04 -1.16 -11.40
N GLU A 233 19.40 -2.04 -10.47
CA GLU A 233 20.61 -2.90 -10.54
C GLU A 233 20.60 -3.93 -11.65
N GLN A 234 19.43 -4.45 -12.03
CA GLN A 234 19.33 -5.35 -13.19
C GLN A 234 19.28 -4.62 -14.54
N LEU A 235 19.19 -3.29 -14.55
CA LEU A 235 19.28 -2.49 -15.78
C LEU A 235 20.75 -2.33 -16.19
N THR A 236 21.03 -2.54 -17.47
CA THR A 236 22.36 -2.26 -18.02
C THR A 236 22.70 -0.78 -17.76
N LEU A 237 23.99 -0.45 -17.64
CA LEU A 237 24.43 0.95 -17.47
C LEU A 237 23.77 1.86 -18.53
N ARG A 238 23.61 1.37 -19.76
CA ARG A 238 22.94 2.05 -20.87
C ARG A 238 21.47 2.40 -20.57
N ASP A 239 20.71 1.50 -19.95
CA ASP A 239 19.31 1.74 -19.59
C ASP A 239 19.17 2.69 -18.40
N ARG A 240 20.12 2.64 -17.46
CA ARG A 240 20.23 3.64 -16.37
C ARG A 240 20.51 5.03 -16.95
N PHE A 241 21.41 5.13 -17.94
CA PHE A 241 21.71 6.38 -18.62
C PHE A 241 20.55 6.91 -19.48
N ALA A 242 19.74 6.02 -20.06
CA ALA A 242 18.57 6.41 -20.88
C ALA A 242 17.39 6.95 -20.05
N ARG A 243 17.28 6.57 -18.78
CA ARG A 243 16.19 6.99 -17.88
C ARG A 243 16.48 8.29 -17.12
N LEU A 244 17.68 8.86 -17.25
CA LEU A 244 17.93 10.23 -16.82
C LEU A 244 17.08 11.17 -17.66
N ASN A 245 15.93 11.56 -17.12
CA ASN A 245 14.97 12.42 -17.80
C ASN A 245 15.60 13.81 -17.99
N THR A 246 15.99 14.13 -19.23
CA THR A 246 16.49 15.45 -19.66
C THR A 246 15.55 16.57 -19.21
N HIS A 247 14.24 16.31 -19.06
CA HIS A 247 13.24 17.28 -18.61
C HIS A 247 13.29 17.58 -17.10
N SER A 248 13.75 16.64 -16.27
CA SER A 248 13.97 16.84 -14.82
C SER A 248 15.30 17.53 -14.53
N ILE A 249 16.32 17.23 -15.33
CA ILE A 249 17.60 17.96 -15.34
C ILE A 249 17.32 19.39 -15.81
N ALA A 250 16.68 19.58 -16.97
CA ALA A 250 16.33 20.89 -17.52
C ALA A 250 15.48 21.74 -16.56
N LYS A 251 14.48 21.17 -15.85
CA LYS A 251 13.68 21.94 -14.87
C LYS A 251 14.49 22.38 -13.64
N LYS A 252 15.45 21.56 -13.16
CA LYS A 252 16.40 21.99 -12.11
C LYS A 252 17.41 23.02 -12.66
N THR A 253 17.84 22.87 -13.91
CA THR A 253 18.70 23.83 -14.64
C THR A 253 17.98 25.14 -14.93
N THR A 254 16.66 25.14 -15.10
CA THR A 254 15.87 26.38 -15.36
C THR A 254 15.81 27.25 -14.11
N ARG A 255 15.81 26.64 -12.91
CA ARG A 255 15.86 27.38 -11.64
C ARG A 255 17.25 28.00 -11.40
N LEU A 256 18.30 27.31 -11.83
CA LEU A 256 19.68 27.80 -11.85
C LEU A 256 19.90 28.90 -12.91
N SER A 257 19.30 28.75 -14.11
CA SER A 257 19.28 29.77 -15.17
C SER A 257 18.54 31.04 -14.74
N ARG A 258 17.51 30.91 -13.89
CA ARG A 258 16.80 32.04 -13.30
C ARG A 258 17.62 32.76 -12.21
N LEU A 259 18.59 32.08 -11.60
CA LEU A 259 19.58 32.67 -10.68
C LEU A 259 20.74 33.32 -11.46
N LEU A 260 21.18 32.75 -12.58
CA LEU A 260 22.11 33.41 -13.51
C LEU A 260 21.54 34.71 -14.12
N MET A 261 20.22 34.77 -14.36
CA MET A 261 19.54 36.01 -14.78
C MET A 261 19.56 37.12 -13.70
N HIS A 262 19.74 36.73 -12.43
CA HIS A 262 19.83 37.64 -11.29
C HIS A 262 21.28 38.14 -11.11
N GLU A 263 22.28 37.28 -11.34
CA GLU A 263 23.70 37.68 -11.40
C GLU A 263 24.08 38.52 -12.63
N ALA A 264 23.37 38.38 -13.75
CA ALA A 264 23.51 39.25 -14.93
C ALA A 264 22.88 40.65 -14.74
N GLY A 265 22.34 40.97 -13.56
CA GLY A 265 21.84 42.29 -13.19
C GLY A 265 20.40 42.60 -13.63
N ILE A 266 19.60 41.61 -14.03
CA ILE A 266 18.20 41.83 -14.45
C ILE A 266 17.22 41.77 -13.25
N VAL A 267 17.60 41.16 -12.11
CA VAL A 267 16.80 41.10 -10.86
C VAL A 267 17.72 41.18 -9.62
N ALA A 268 17.30 41.85 -8.53
CA ALA A 268 18.16 42.34 -7.43
C ALA A 268 18.64 41.31 -6.36
N LYS A 269 19.92 41.42 -5.96
CA LYS A 269 20.81 40.43 -5.32
C LYS A 269 20.72 40.27 -3.78
N THR A 270 20.95 39.05 -3.29
CA THR A 270 21.32 38.72 -1.90
C THR A 270 22.58 37.85 -1.97
N GLU A 271 23.66 38.25 -1.30
CA GLU A 271 25.02 37.66 -1.48
C GLU A 271 25.38 36.68 -0.35
N ASP A 272 25.77 35.45 -0.71
CA ASP A 272 26.35 34.46 0.20
C ASP A 272 27.57 33.81 -0.46
N LYS A 273 28.77 34.18 0.01
CA LYS A 273 30.06 33.75 -0.55
C LYS A 273 30.33 32.25 -0.41
N GLU A 274 29.84 31.59 0.64
CA GLU A 274 30.05 30.13 0.81
C GLU A 274 29.22 29.35 -0.21
N TYR A 275 28.03 29.87 -0.52
CA TYR A 275 27.19 29.32 -1.57
C TYR A 275 27.87 29.43 -2.94
N ASP A 276 28.45 30.59 -3.25
CA ASP A 276 29.10 30.86 -4.54
C ASP A 276 30.31 29.93 -4.77
N GLU A 277 31.18 29.74 -3.77
CA GLU A 277 32.32 28.81 -3.88
C GLU A 277 31.88 27.34 -4.02
N LEU A 278 30.79 26.96 -3.36
CA LEU A 278 30.23 25.61 -3.46
C LEU A 278 29.53 25.39 -4.79
N GLU A 279 28.88 26.42 -5.33
CA GLU A 279 28.27 26.43 -6.65
C GLU A 279 29.33 26.31 -7.75
N GLU A 280 30.44 27.03 -7.66
CA GLU A 280 31.54 26.92 -8.63
C GLU A 280 32.13 25.49 -8.65
N LYS A 281 32.34 24.90 -7.46
CA LYS A 281 32.75 23.48 -7.34
C LYS A 281 31.72 22.54 -7.96
N PHE A 282 30.44 22.78 -7.70
CA PHE A 282 29.36 21.97 -8.28
C PHE A 282 29.28 22.10 -9.80
N GLN A 283 29.45 23.31 -10.36
CA GLN A 283 29.47 23.57 -11.79
C GLN A 283 30.67 22.90 -12.48
N SER A 284 31.85 22.92 -11.84
CA SER A 284 33.03 22.21 -12.32
C SER A 284 32.82 20.70 -12.36
N VAL A 285 32.24 20.12 -11.31
CA VAL A 285 31.88 18.69 -11.26
C VAL A 285 30.83 18.36 -12.31
N ALA A 286 29.79 19.18 -12.46
CA ALA A 286 28.72 18.96 -13.45
C ALA A 286 29.26 18.99 -14.89
N SER A 287 30.14 19.96 -15.19
CA SER A 287 30.79 20.06 -16.50
C SER A 287 31.71 18.87 -16.78
N SER A 288 32.44 18.42 -15.76
CA SER A 288 33.29 17.23 -15.86
C SER A 288 32.47 15.95 -16.12
N VAL A 289 31.31 15.82 -15.47
CA VAL A 289 30.38 14.71 -15.70
C VAL A 289 29.76 14.77 -17.09
N ALA A 290 29.42 15.96 -17.60
CA ALA A 290 28.92 16.15 -18.96
C ALA A 290 29.98 15.79 -20.02
N ALA A 291 31.22 16.23 -19.84
CA ALA A 291 32.34 15.88 -20.72
C ALA A 291 32.65 14.38 -20.67
N LEU A 292 32.65 13.77 -19.48
CA LEU A 292 32.83 12.33 -19.32
C LEU A 292 31.72 11.55 -20.05
N LYS A 293 30.47 12.03 -19.99
CA LYS A 293 29.35 11.44 -20.72
C LYS A 293 29.60 11.45 -22.24
N GLU A 294 30.04 12.57 -22.80
CA GLU A 294 30.36 12.67 -24.23
C GLU A 294 31.55 11.78 -24.62
N ASN A 295 32.60 11.77 -23.80
CA ASN A 295 33.78 10.95 -24.02
C ASN A 295 33.45 9.45 -23.99
N VAL A 296 32.62 9.01 -23.04
CA VAL A 296 32.17 7.62 -22.97
C VAL A 296 31.25 7.27 -24.14
N ALA A 297 30.36 8.17 -24.55
CA ALA A 297 29.52 7.96 -25.73
C ALA A 297 30.35 7.82 -27.02
N SER A 298 31.36 8.68 -27.20
CA SER A 298 32.31 8.61 -28.31
C SER A 298 33.14 7.32 -28.27
N TYR A 299 33.65 6.94 -27.10
CA TYR A 299 34.42 5.71 -26.93
C TYR A 299 33.61 4.47 -27.29
N LEU A 300 32.35 4.39 -26.85
CA LEU A 300 31.44 3.30 -27.20
C LEU A 300 31.15 3.25 -28.72
N GLN A 301 30.96 4.40 -29.37
CA GLN A 301 30.82 4.44 -30.84
C GLN A 301 32.09 3.95 -31.55
N HIS A 302 33.28 4.29 -31.05
CA HIS A 302 34.55 3.82 -31.63
C HIS A 302 34.77 2.31 -31.45
N LEU A 303 34.30 1.73 -30.34
CA LEU A 303 34.32 0.28 -30.13
C LEU A 303 33.36 -0.47 -31.07
N GLU A 304 32.22 0.13 -31.40
CA GLU A 304 31.24 -0.43 -32.36
C GLU A 304 31.73 -0.35 -33.83
N VAL A 305 32.64 0.57 -34.17
CA VAL A 305 33.20 0.74 -35.53
C VAL A 305 34.39 -0.20 -35.82
N LYS A 306 35.06 -0.72 -34.78
CA LYS A 306 36.28 -1.54 -34.93
C LYS A 306 36.13 -3.00 -35.43
N PRO A 307 34.95 -3.61 -35.67
CA PRO A 307 34.89 -4.93 -36.30
C PRO A 307 35.09 -4.93 -37.83
N ARG A 308 35.15 -3.77 -38.52
CA ARG A 308 35.09 -3.75 -40.01
C ARG A 308 36.41 -3.47 -40.74
N LEU A 309 37.50 -3.12 -40.07
CA LEU A 309 38.77 -2.77 -40.73
C LEU A 309 39.90 -3.81 -40.56
N CYS A 310 39.67 -4.93 -39.87
CA CYS A 310 40.68 -5.99 -39.71
C CYS A 310 40.31 -7.32 -40.40
N ALA A 311 39.36 -7.32 -41.33
CA ALA A 311 39.02 -8.48 -42.15
C ALA A 311 39.63 -8.40 -43.57
N GLY A 312 40.77 -7.72 -43.73
CA GLY A 312 41.49 -7.60 -44.99
C GLY A 312 42.87 -8.25 -44.91
N SER A 313 43.12 -9.23 -45.80
CA SER A 313 44.40 -9.85 -46.13
C SER A 313 44.97 -10.91 -45.17
N TRP A 314 44.47 -12.15 -45.30
CA TRP A 314 45.33 -13.34 -45.32
C TRP A 314 44.83 -14.27 -46.43
N SER A 315 45.38 -14.09 -47.63
CA SER A 315 45.24 -15.01 -48.74
C SER A 315 46.46 -15.94 -48.77
N HIS A 316 46.26 -17.23 -48.50
CA HIS A 316 47.15 -18.31 -48.94
C HIS A 316 46.40 -19.26 -49.87
N PRO A 317 47.09 -19.86 -50.86
CA PRO A 317 46.46 -20.49 -52.02
C PRO A 317 46.16 -21.97 -51.81
N GLY A 318 45.05 -22.43 -52.40
CA GLY A 318 44.87 -23.83 -52.78
C GLY A 318 43.85 -24.61 -51.95
N LEU A 319 42.61 -24.71 -52.46
CA LEU A 319 42.05 -25.94 -53.01
C LEU A 319 40.59 -25.70 -53.41
N ARG A 320 40.28 -26.01 -54.66
CA ARG A 320 38.92 -26.06 -55.21
C ARG A 320 38.11 -27.11 -54.46
N THR A 321 36.84 -26.81 -54.17
CA THR A 321 35.70 -27.57 -54.72
C THR A 321 34.41 -26.77 -54.68
N ARG A 322 33.51 -27.15 -55.58
CA ARG A 322 32.40 -26.44 -56.21
C ARG A 322 31.06 -26.89 -55.62
N SER A 323 30.17 -25.94 -55.33
CA SER A 323 28.67 -26.00 -55.43
C SER A 323 28.11 -24.96 -54.43
N GLY A 324 27.31 -23.96 -54.76
CA GLY A 324 26.15 -23.91 -55.65
C GLY A 324 24.90 -23.72 -54.78
N GLY A 325 24.30 -22.53 -54.76
CA GLY A 325 23.02 -22.32 -54.07
C GLY A 325 22.69 -20.87 -53.74
N ARG A 326 21.73 -20.29 -54.48
CA ARG A 326 21.16 -18.95 -54.32
C ARG A 326 20.17 -18.90 -53.16
N ARG A 327 20.05 -17.76 -52.45
CA ARG A 327 18.91 -16.80 -52.49
C ARG A 327 18.91 -15.83 -51.29
N THR A 328 18.24 -14.72 -51.57
CA THR A 328 18.10 -13.36 -50.99
C THR A 328 17.28 -13.25 -49.69
N PRO A 329 17.15 -12.03 -49.08
CA PRO A 329 17.08 -11.81 -47.63
C PRO A 329 15.67 -11.46 -47.11
N LEU A 330 15.48 -11.50 -45.79
CA LEU A 330 14.37 -10.84 -45.09
C LEU A 330 14.85 -10.09 -43.84
N ARG A 331 14.33 -8.88 -43.68
CA ARG A 331 14.58 -7.89 -42.61
C ARG A 331 13.36 -7.87 -41.65
N PRO A 332 13.33 -7.05 -40.58
CA PRO A 332 13.12 -7.48 -39.20
C PRO A 332 11.70 -7.18 -38.66
N LEU A 333 11.36 -7.71 -37.48
CA LEU A 333 10.15 -7.33 -36.75
C LEU A 333 10.46 -6.80 -35.35
N GLN A 334 9.70 -5.76 -35.03
CA GLN A 334 9.88 -4.76 -33.99
C GLN A 334 9.52 -5.27 -32.59
N THR A 335 10.30 -4.84 -31.61
CA THR A 335 9.94 -4.83 -30.18
C THR A 335 8.95 -3.70 -29.88
N ALA A 336 7.78 -4.05 -29.35
CA ALA A 336 6.82 -3.10 -28.78
C ALA A 336 7.09 -2.94 -27.28
N ALA A 337 7.33 -1.70 -26.85
CA ALA A 337 7.52 -1.31 -25.46
C ALA A 337 6.15 -0.99 -24.82
N GLY A 338 5.80 -1.69 -23.74
CA GLY A 338 4.65 -1.37 -22.90
C GLY A 338 5.05 -0.37 -21.81
N GLY A 339 4.42 0.81 -21.82
CA GLY A 339 4.55 1.82 -20.76
C GLY A 339 3.67 1.49 -19.57
N ALA A 340 4.25 1.46 -18.37
CA ALA A 340 3.53 1.38 -17.10
C ALA A 340 3.27 2.80 -16.57
N GLN A 341 2.00 3.18 -16.46
CA GLN A 341 1.55 4.35 -15.70
C GLN A 341 1.32 3.93 -14.24
N GLY A 342 1.93 4.66 -13.31
CA GLY A 342 1.68 4.50 -11.88
C GLY A 342 0.44 5.26 -11.46
N PHE A 343 -0.47 4.58 -10.77
CA PHE A 343 -1.58 5.20 -10.04
C PHE A 343 -1.20 5.32 -8.56
N VAL A 344 -1.38 6.53 -8.02
CA VAL A 344 -1.22 6.89 -6.61
C VAL A 344 -2.61 7.22 -6.09
N PHE A 345 -3.11 6.48 -5.09
CA PHE A 345 -4.26 6.81 -4.22
C PHE A 345 -3.93 6.14 -2.85
N LEU A 346 -4.13 6.70 -1.65
CA LEU A 346 -4.94 7.83 -1.14
C LEU A 346 -4.37 8.35 0.19
N SER A 347 -4.64 9.63 0.47
CA SER A 347 -4.96 10.14 1.81
C SER A 347 -6.46 10.11 2.01
#